data_AF-A0AAE6ZH35-F1
#
_entry.id   AF-A0AAE6ZH35-F1
#
_cell.length_a   1.000
_cell.length_b   1.000
_cell.length_c   1.000
_cell.angle_alpha   90.00
_cell.angle_beta   90.00
_cell.angle_gamma   90.00
#
_symmetry.space_group_name_H-M   'P 1'
#
loop_
_entity.id
_entity.type
_entity.pdbx_description
1 polymer ?
#
loop_
_entity_poly.entity_id
_entity_poly.type
_entity_poly.pdbx_seq_one_letter_code
_entity_poly.pdbx_strand_id
1 'polypeptide(L)'
;MLTEILTIIRDSLTPQFAGGDFDLGNIASPGNAAPSVLLTLVNLKEEPSLKNTAYSRVNNATLKTEYFNPYVFLNAYILFSSRKSTYKDAVSDIGKIIRFIHGQNQFSTSYNGTDYRVVLNMYSPSFEEMNHLWAILGGKVYPSIMYVMRVIELHNSNVVTGDGVIETITGKFSVIDPKK
;
A
#
# COMPACT_ATOMS: atom_id res chain seq x y z
N MET A 1 2.96 9.62 5.01
CA MET A 1 1.97 8.73 4.38
C MET A 1 1.93 7.29 4.95
N LEU A 2 2.78 6.33 4.53
CA LEU A 2 2.58 4.91 4.90
C LEU A 2 2.63 4.69 6.43
N THR A 3 3.56 5.36 7.10
CA THR A 3 3.65 5.37 8.57
C THR A 3 2.38 5.93 9.22
N GLU A 4 1.83 7.03 8.70
CA GLU A 4 0.61 7.65 9.24
C GLU A 4 -0.61 6.76 9.06
N ILE A 5 -0.74 6.08 7.92
CA ILE A 5 -1.82 5.12 7.70
C ILE A 5 -1.71 3.96 8.70
N LEU A 6 -0.50 3.43 8.91
CA LEU A 6 -0.27 2.37 9.90
C LEU A 6 -0.56 2.87 11.32
N THR A 7 -0.21 4.11 11.66
CA THR A 7 -0.54 4.73 12.94
C THR A 7 -2.05 4.88 13.12
N ILE A 8 -2.80 5.28 12.09
CA ILE A 8 -4.26 5.40 12.16
C ILE A 8 -4.91 4.04 12.36
N ILE A 9 -4.46 3.01 11.64
CA ILE A 9 -4.93 1.64 11.85
C ILE A 9 -4.62 1.21 13.28
N ARG A 10 -3.42 1.54 13.77
CA ARG A 10 -2.98 1.22 15.13
C ARG A 10 -3.87 1.87 16.19
N ASP A 11 -4.12 3.17 16.08
CA ASP A 11 -4.95 3.93 17.01
C ASP A 11 -6.41 3.49 16.96
N SER A 12 -6.91 3.07 15.79
CA SER A 12 -8.27 2.56 15.62
C SER A 12 -8.48 1.20 16.28
N LEU A 13 -7.46 0.33 16.26
CA LEU A 13 -7.48 -1.00 16.87
C LEU A 13 -7.14 -1.00 18.36
N THR A 14 -6.36 -0.03 18.85
CA THR A 14 -5.92 0.07 20.25
C THR A 14 -7.05 -0.07 21.27
N PRO A 15 -8.24 0.57 21.09
CA PRO A 15 -9.37 0.41 22.01
C PRO A 15 -9.90 -1.02 22.16
N GLN A 16 -9.63 -1.91 21.20
CA GLN A 16 -10.04 -3.32 21.26
C GLN A 16 -9.16 -4.15 22.20
N PHE A 17 -7.99 -3.61 22.56
CA PHE A 17 -7.01 -4.24 23.43
C PHE A 17 -6.87 -3.43 24.72
N ALA A 18 -7.59 -3.85 25.76
CA ALA A 18 -7.45 -3.26 27.08
C ALA A 18 -5.98 -3.27 27.53
N GLY A 19 -5.44 -2.12 27.93
CA GLY A 19 -4.08 -1.99 28.49
C GLY A 19 -2.96 -1.69 27.49
N GLY A 20 -3.25 -1.41 26.22
CA GLY A 20 -2.21 -1.04 25.24
C GLY A 20 -1.40 -2.23 24.73
N ASP A 21 -1.96 -3.43 24.81
CA ASP A 21 -1.35 -4.71 24.38
C ASP A 21 -1.17 -4.88 22.86
N PHE A 22 -1.29 -3.78 22.11
CA PHE A 22 -1.23 -3.76 20.66
C PHE A 22 -0.42 -2.57 20.16
N ASP A 23 0.56 -2.83 19.29
CA ASP A 23 1.34 -1.78 18.64
C ASP A 23 1.96 -2.22 17.30
N LEU A 24 2.53 -1.26 16.59
CA LEU A 24 3.35 -1.50 15.40
C LEU A 24 4.70 -2.10 15.82
N GLY A 25 5.13 -3.16 15.15
CA GLY A 25 6.43 -3.75 15.44
C GLY A 25 6.80 -4.90 14.50
N ASN A 26 8.08 -5.26 14.50
CA ASN A 26 8.56 -6.42 13.76
C ASN A 26 8.43 -7.68 14.62
N ILE A 27 7.59 -8.62 14.21
CA ILE A 27 7.38 -9.88 14.92
C ILE A 27 8.65 -10.75 15.05
N ALA A 28 9.59 -10.64 14.10
CA ALA A 28 10.84 -11.40 14.13
C ALA A 28 11.82 -10.89 15.21
N SER A 29 11.77 -9.59 15.51
CA SER A 29 12.59 -8.95 16.54
C SER A 29 11.76 -7.94 17.31
N PRO A 30 10.84 -8.42 18.18
CA PRO A 30 9.87 -7.56 18.83
C PRO A 30 10.47 -6.69 19.93
N GLY A 31 11.65 -7.03 20.47
CA GLY A 31 12.22 -6.34 21.61
C GLY A 31 11.52 -6.72 22.93
N ASN A 32 12.20 -6.47 24.05
CA ASN A 32 11.78 -7.00 25.36
C ASN A 32 10.52 -6.31 25.95
N ALA A 33 10.24 -5.08 25.53
CA ALA A 33 9.09 -4.30 26.00
C ALA A 33 7.95 -4.23 24.98
N ALA A 34 8.00 -5.03 23.91
CA ALA A 34 6.94 -4.98 22.90
C ALA A 34 5.66 -5.64 23.39
N PRO A 35 4.50 -5.07 23.00
CA PRO A 35 3.20 -5.63 23.31
C PRO A 35 3.02 -7.05 22.77
N SER A 36 2.06 -7.75 23.37
CA SER A 36 1.76 -9.13 23.03
C SER A 36 1.21 -9.27 21.60
N VAL A 37 0.41 -8.31 21.14
CA VAL A 37 -0.15 -8.29 19.78
C VAL A 37 0.61 -7.28 18.94
N LEU A 38 1.05 -7.69 17.76
CA LEU A 38 1.85 -6.86 16.88
C LEU A 38 1.23 -6.77 15.48
N LEU A 39 1.24 -5.56 14.95
CA LEU A 39 1.01 -5.27 13.53
C LEU A 39 2.37 -5.10 12.83
N THR A 40 2.68 -6.03 11.95
CA THR A 40 3.93 -6.05 11.17
C THR A 40 3.63 -5.82 9.69
N LEU A 41 4.37 -4.92 9.05
CA LEU A 41 4.42 -4.83 7.58
C LEU A 41 5.38 -5.90 7.06
N VAL A 42 4.88 -6.87 6.29
CA VAL A 42 5.67 -7.99 5.78
C VAL A 42 6.27 -7.67 4.41
N ASN A 43 5.47 -7.12 3.51
CA ASN A 43 5.89 -6.88 2.14
C ASN A 43 5.12 -5.73 1.50
N LEU A 44 5.71 -5.11 0.49
CA LEU A 44 5.11 -4.11 -0.38
C LEU A 44 5.23 -4.58 -1.82
N LYS A 45 4.11 -4.68 -2.53
CA LYS A 45 4.08 -4.98 -3.96
C LYS A 45 3.41 -3.86 -4.71
N GLU A 46 3.94 -3.51 -5.87
CA GLU A 46 3.27 -2.59 -6.77
C GLU A 46 2.08 -3.27 -7.44
N GLU A 47 0.97 -2.54 -7.59
CA GLU A 47 -0.22 -2.99 -8.30
C GLU A 47 -0.08 -2.67 -9.79
N PRO A 48 0.17 -3.66 -10.67
CA PRO A 48 0.48 -3.42 -12.07
C PRO A 48 -0.75 -3.01 -12.89
N SER A 49 -1.96 -3.35 -12.43
CA SER A 49 -3.20 -3.08 -13.17
C SER A 49 -3.52 -1.59 -13.31
N LEU A 50 -2.97 -0.75 -12.42
CA LEU A 50 -3.20 0.69 -12.40
C LEU A 50 -2.07 1.50 -13.06
N LYS A 51 -1.14 0.84 -13.75
CA LYS A 51 -0.02 1.47 -14.49
C LYS A 51 -0.41 2.19 -15.78
N ASN A 52 -1.68 2.29 -16.13
CA ASN A 52 -2.12 2.84 -17.41
C ASN A 52 -2.25 4.37 -17.41
N THR A 53 -1.24 5.07 -16.91
CA THR A 53 -1.18 6.54 -16.95
C THR A 53 0.03 7.00 -17.76
N ALA A 54 -0.16 8.07 -18.52
CA ALA A 54 0.88 8.62 -19.38
C ALA A 54 2.01 9.25 -18.55
N TYR A 55 3.25 9.09 -19.02
CA TYR A 55 4.47 9.68 -18.41
C TYR A 55 4.70 11.14 -18.83
N SER A 56 3.82 11.69 -19.66
CA SER A 56 3.90 13.05 -20.15
C SER A 56 2.51 13.63 -20.33
N ARG A 57 2.36 14.92 -20.05
CA ARG A 57 1.17 15.71 -20.37
C ARG A 57 1.57 16.98 -21.10
N VAL A 58 0.70 17.45 -21.99
CA VAL A 58 0.87 18.77 -22.59
C VAL A 58 0.25 19.79 -21.65
N ASN A 59 1.03 20.78 -21.22
CA ASN A 59 0.51 21.90 -20.47
C ASN A 59 -0.08 22.92 -21.46
N ASN A 60 -1.42 22.97 -21.53
CA ASN A 60 -2.15 23.86 -22.45
C ASN A 60 -1.89 25.35 -22.20
N ALA A 61 -1.43 25.74 -21.01
CA ALA A 61 -1.15 27.15 -20.70
C ALA A 61 0.24 27.59 -21.17
N THR A 62 1.23 26.68 -21.17
CA THR A 62 2.62 27.00 -21.55
C THR A 62 3.02 26.43 -22.91
N LEU A 63 2.16 25.61 -23.54
CA LEU A 63 2.41 24.87 -24.79
C LEU A 63 3.73 24.08 -24.75
N LYS A 64 4.07 23.58 -23.57
CA LYS A 64 5.25 22.73 -23.34
C LYS A 64 4.82 21.34 -22.90
N THR A 65 5.64 20.36 -23.27
CA THR A 65 5.47 18.99 -22.78
C THR A 65 6.02 18.91 -21.36
N GLU A 66 5.21 18.50 -20.40
CA GLU A 66 5.65 18.21 -19.04
C GLU A 66 5.83 16.70 -18.90
N TYR A 67 7.03 16.27 -18.51
CA TYR A 67 7.32 14.90 -18.15
C TYR A 67 7.21 14.74 -16.63
N PHE A 68 6.47 13.74 -16.19
CA PHE A 68 6.30 13.43 -14.78
C PHE A 68 6.23 11.92 -14.58
N ASN A 69 6.63 11.46 -13.40
CA ASN A 69 6.48 10.06 -13.06
C ASN A 69 5.03 9.80 -12.64
N PRO A 70 4.36 8.79 -13.24
CA PRO A 70 2.98 8.44 -12.92
C PRO A 70 2.84 7.95 -11.48
N TYR A 71 1.59 7.93 -11.01
CA TYR A 71 1.27 7.44 -9.68
C TYR A 71 1.63 5.96 -9.53
N VAL A 72 2.26 5.64 -8.41
CA VAL A 72 2.56 4.25 -8.03
C VAL A 72 1.50 3.77 -7.04
N PHE A 73 0.79 2.72 -7.42
CA PHE A 73 -0.21 2.05 -6.59
C PHE A 73 0.47 0.90 -5.86
N LEU A 74 0.31 0.79 -4.53
CA LEU A 74 0.97 -0.24 -3.73
C LEU A 74 -0.02 -1.10 -2.96
N ASN A 75 0.25 -2.39 -2.92
CA ASN A 75 -0.36 -3.36 -2.03
C ASN A 75 0.61 -3.68 -0.89
N ALA A 76 0.24 -3.27 0.32
CA ALA A 76 0.98 -3.57 1.54
C ALA A 76 0.42 -4.82 2.20
N TYR A 77 1.25 -5.85 2.33
CA TYR A 77 0.93 -7.07 3.07
C TYR A 77 1.25 -6.85 4.53
N ILE A 78 0.21 -6.78 5.35
CA ILE A 78 0.31 -6.62 6.79
C ILE A 78 -0.06 -7.93 7.48
N LEU A 79 0.63 -8.21 8.58
CA LEU A 79 0.45 -9.38 9.41
C LEU A 79 0.10 -8.92 10.83
N PHE A 80 -1.02 -9.42 11.33
CA PHE A 80 -1.36 -9.32 12.74
C PHE A 80 -1.00 -10.64 13.41
N SER A 81 -0.26 -10.58 14.52
CA SER A 81 0.17 -11.76 15.25
C SER A 81 0.06 -11.55 16.75
N SER A 82 -0.34 -12.60 17.48
CA SER A 82 -0.40 -12.57 18.95
C SER A 82 0.61 -13.54 19.55
N ARG A 83 1.46 -13.03 20.44
CA ARG A 83 2.53 -13.77 21.13
C ARG A 83 2.18 -14.09 22.59
N LYS A 84 0.91 -13.97 22.99
CA LYS A 84 0.51 -14.30 24.37
C LYS A 84 0.89 -15.74 24.71
N SER A 85 1.34 -15.94 25.95
CA SER A 85 1.72 -17.28 26.46
C SER A 85 0.53 -18.23 26.48
N THR A 86 -0.66 -17.72 26.83
CA THR A 86 -1.91 -18.48 26.76
C THR A 86 -2.44 -18.51 25.32
N TYR A 87 -2.40 -19.68 24.69
CA TYR A 87 -2.87 -19.86 23.31
C TYR A 87 -4.34 -19.44 23.10
N LYS A 88 -5.21 -19.76 24.07
CA LYS A 88 -6.63 -19.38 24.03
C LYS A 88 -6.82 -17.86 23.91
N ASP A 89 -6.03 -17.09 24.64
CA ASP A 89 -6.08 -15.64 24.61
C ASP A 89 -5.49 -15.10 23.31
N ALA A 90 -4.41 -15.72 22.80
CA ALA A 90 -3.82 -15.37 21.52
C ALA A 90 -4.82 -15.55 20.35
N VAL A 91 -5.56 -16.66 20.31
CA VAL A 91 -6.62 -16.88 19.31
C VAL A 91 -7.78 -15.89 19.49
N SER A 92 -8.15 -15.60 20.75
CA SER A 92 -9.18 -14.60 21.04
C SER A 92 -8.81 -13.20 20.52
N ASP A 93 -7.54 -12.80 20.66
CA ASP A 93 -7.04 -11.53 20.13
C ASP A 93 -7.17 -11.45 18.61
N ILE A 94 -6.78 -12.50 17.88
CA ILE A 94 -6.98 -12.55 16.42
C ILE A 94 -8.46 -12.44 16.06
N GLY A 95 -9.34 -13.08 16.83
CA GLY A 95 -10.79 -12.95 16.68
C GLY A 95 -11.30 -11.51 16.85
N LYS A 96 -10.72 -10.73 17.77
CA LYS A 96 -11.06 -9.30 17.96
C LYS A 96 -10.65 -8.47 16.74
N ILE A 97 -9.44 -8.71 16.21
CA ILE A 97 -8.94 -8.02 15.01
C ILE A 97 -9.86 -8.28 13.82
N ILE A 98 -10.22 -9.54 13.60
CA ILE A 98 -11.13 -9.93 12.51
C ILE A 98 -12.46 -9.20 12.64
N ARG A 99 -13.07 -9.21 13.83
CA ARG A 99 -14.35 -8.53 14.08
C ARG A 99 -14.26 -7.03 13.84
N PHE A 100 -13.18 -6.39 14.30
CA PHE A 100 -12.97 -4.97 14.11
C PHE A 100 -12.83 -4.61 12.62
N ILE A 101 -11.93 -5.28 11.90
CA ILE A 101 -11.66 -4.99 10.49
C ILE A 101 -12.89 -5.34 9.63
N HIS A 102 -13.67 -6.35 10.01
CA HIS A 102 -14.93 -6.67 9.34
C HIS A 102 -15.99 -5.56 9.53
N GLY A 103 -15.99 -4.86 10.67
CA GLY A 103 -16.87 -3.71 10.90
C GLY A 103 -16.38 -2.42 10.23
N GLN A 104 -15.06 -2.24 10.13
CA GLN A 104 -14.42 -1.08 9.50
C GLN A 104 -13.17 -1.52 8.72
N ASN A 105 -13.31 -1.65 7.41
CA ASN A 105 -12.23 -2.06 6.51
C ASN A 105 -11.60 -0.89 5.73
N GLN A 106 -12.16 0.32 5.85
CA GLN A 106 -11.70 1.51 5.14
C GLN A 106 -11.12 2.53 6.12
N PHE A 107 -9.96 3.07 5.75
CA PHE A 107 -9.26 4.11 6.52
C PHE A 107 -8.87 5.23 5.57
N SER A 108 -8.96 6.46 6.04
CA SER A 108 -8.56 7.65 5.30
C SER A 108 -7.62 8.51 6.12
N THR A 109 -6.64 9.12 5.46
CA THR A 109 -5.69 10.06 6.07
C THR A 109 -5.36 11.16 5.09
N SER A 110 -4.91 12.32 5.58
CA SER A 110 -4.40 13.39 4.75
C SER A 110 -2.90 13.54 5.00
N TYR A 111 -2.09 13.51 3.95
CA TYR A 111 -0.65 13.78 4.03
C TYR A 111 -0.25 14.80 2.98
N ASN A 112 0.44 15.86 3.40
CA ASN A 112 0.82 16.99 2.54
C ASN A 112 -0.34 17.57 1.70
N GLY A 113 -1.55 17.62 2.27
CA GLY A 113 -2.75 18.15 1.61
C GLY A 113 -3.37 17.23 0.56
N THR A 114 -2.90 15.98 0.44
CA THR A 114 -3.52 14.95 -0.38
C THR A 114 -4.24 13.95 0.52
N ASP A 115 -5.50 13.67 0.22
CA ASP A 115 -6.30 12.69 0.95
C ASP A 115 -6.09 11.29 0.38
N TYR A 116 -5.64 10.39 1.23
CA TYR A 116 -5.39 9.01 0.91
C TYR A 116 -6.44 8.12 1.55
N ARG A 117 -7.02 7.24 0.75
CA ARG A 117 -7.90 6.18 1.24
C ARG A 117 -7.22 4.83 1.06
N VAL A 118 -7.35 3.98 2.06
CA VAL A 118 -6.90 2.60 2.00
C VAL A 118 -8.03 1.65 2.36
N VAL A 119 -7.96 0.46 1.77
CA VAL A 119 -8.90 -0.62 2.03
C VAL A 119 -8.12 -1.85 2.47
N LEU A 120 -8.53 -2.43 3.60
CA LEU A 120 -8.00 -3.69 4.11
C LEU A 120 -8.84 -4.86 3.63
N ASN A 121 -8.19 -5.79 2.94
CA ASN A 121 -8.80 -7.04 2.51
C ASN A 121 -8.09 -8.22 3.16
N MET A 122 -8.85 -9.21 3.63
CA MET A 122 -8.27 -10.41 4.22
C MET A 122 -7.44 -11.16 3.16
N TYR A 123 -6.24 -11.58 3.54
CA TYR A 123 -5.36 -12.37 2.68
C TYR A 123 -5.09 -13.72 3.34
N SER A 124 -5.42 -14.78 2.63
CA SER A 124 -5.26 -16.16 3.10
C SER A 124 -4.14 -16.82 2.28
N PRO A 125 -2.88 -16.80 2.77
CA PRO A 125 -1.79 -17.50 2.10
C PRO A 125 -1.99 -19.02 2.16
N SER A 126 -1.36 -19.74 1.24
CA SER A 126 -1.24 -21.20 1.31
C SER A 126 -0.40 -21.64 2.51
N PHE A 127 -0.51 -22.91 2.90
CA PHE A 127 0.31 -23.47 4.00
C PHE A 127 1.82 -23.40 3.70
N GLU A 128 2.22 -23.56 2.44
CA GLU A 128 3.62 -23.43 2.02
C GLU A 128 4.12 -21.99 2.16
N GLU A 129 3.37 -21.02 1.63
CA GLU A 129 3.72 -19.59 1.77
C GLU A 129 3.76 -19.15 3.24
N MET A 130 2.83 -19.64 4.05
CA MET A 130 2.80 -19.37 5.49
C MET A 130 4.05 -19.96 6.18
N ASN A 131 4.44 -21.18 5.82
CA ASN A 131 5.65 -21.81 6.34
C ASN A 131 6.91 -21.02 5.94
N HIS A 132 7.02 -20.63 4.66
CA HIS A 132 8.13 -19.79 4.19
C HIS A 132 8.18 -18.43 4.90
N LEU A 133 7.02 -17.79 5.10
CA LEU A 133 6.92 -16.52 5.81
C LEU A 133 7.44 -16.64 7.25
N TRP A 134 7.01 -17.66 7.99
CA TRP A 134 7.49 -17.86 9.36
C TRP A 134 8.95 -18.32 9.42
N ALA A 135 9.43 -19.09 8.45
CA ALA A 135 10.84 -19.45 8.35
C ALA A 135 11.73 -18.20 8.22
N ILE A 136 11.31 -17.22 7.41
CA ILE A 136 12.02 -15.94 7.24
C ILE A 136 11.93 -15.07 8.50
N LEU A 137 10.82 -15.13 9.24
CA LEU A 137 10.59 -14.35 10.46
C LEU A 137 11.21 -14.99 11.73
N GLY A 138 12.11 -15.97 11.59
CA GLY A 138 12.83 -16.58 12.70
C GLY A 138 12.23 -17.89 13.22
N GLY A 139 11.32 -18.52 12.47
CA GLY A 139 10.87 -19.90 12.66
C GLY A 139 9.85 -20.14 13.77
N LYS A 140 9.51 -19.13 14.58
CA LYS A 140 8.48 -19.26 15.62
C LYS A 140 7.12 -18.89 15.06
N VAL A 141 6.25 -19.89 14.94
CA VAL A 141 4.88 -19.68 14.47
C VAL A 141 4.00 -19.20 15.60
N TYR A 142 3.29 -18.09 15.37
CA TYR A 142 2.27 -17.55 16.26
C TYR A 142 0.90 -17.58 15.57
N PRO A 143 -0.21 -17.61 16.33
CA PRO A 143 -1.53 -17.32 15.77
C PRO A 143 -1.50 -15.97 15.05
N SER A 144 -1.80 -15.98 13.76
CA SER A 144 -1.71 -14.77 12.93
C SER A 144 -2.73 -14.75 11.81
N ILE A 145 -3.03 -13.53 11.36
CA ILE A 145 -3.86 -13.28 10.18
C ILE A 145 -3.20 -12.21 9.31
N MET A 146 -3.31 -12.39 7.98
CA MET A 146 -2.78 -11.45 7.01
C MET A 146 -3.89 -10.63 6.37
N TYR A 147 -3.56 -9.38 6.08
CA TYR A 147 -4.40 -8.49 5.28
C TYR A 147 -3.54 -7.85 4.19
N VAL A 148 -4.17 -7.55 3.06
CA VAL A 148 -3.61 -6.69 2.03
C VAL A 148 -4.28 -5.34 2.13
N MET A 149 -3.48 -4.33 2.44
CA MET A 149 -3.84 -2.93 2.41
C MET A 149 -3.55 -2.38 1.02
N ARG A 150 -4.61 -2.00 0.30
CA ARG A 150 -4.48 -1.31 -0.99
C ARG A 150 -4.25 0.17 -0.75
N VAL A 151 -3.04 0.64 -1.04
CA VAL A 151 -2.64 2.04 -0.97
C VAL A 151 -2.82 2.66 -2.33
N ILE A 152 -3.64 3.71 -2.38
CA ILE A 152 -4.15 4.21 -3.64
C ILE A 152 -3.13 5.10 -4.35
N GLU A 153 -2.28 5.92 -3.72
CA GLU A 153 -1.44 6.83 -4.51
C GLU A 153 -0.09 7.14 -3.83
N LEU A 154 1.02 6.91 -4.55
CA LEU A 154 2.31 7.54 -4.26
C LEU A 154 2.66 8.48 -5.42
N HIS A 155 2.87 9.76 -5.10
CA HIS A 155 3.20 10.80 -6.05
C HIS A 155 4.64 11.30 -5.83
N ASN A 156 5.33 11.58 -6.92
CA ASN A 156 6.57 12.34 -6.92
C ASN A 156 6.34 13.69 -7.62
N SER A 157 6.51 14.79 -6.90
CA SER A 157 6.25 16.16 -7.38
C SER A 157 7.30 16.72 -8.34
N ASN A 158 8.31 15.92 -8.69
CA ASN A 158 9.31 16.29 -9.67
C ASN A 158 8.71 16.25 -11.08
N VAL A 159 8.45 17.44 -11.62
CA VAL A 159 8.02 17.64 -13.01
C VAL A 159 9.22 18.20 -13.77
N VAL A 160 9.56 17.55 -14.89
CA VAL A 160 10.58 18.03 -15.83
C VAL A 160 9.88 18.65 -17.02
N THR A 161 10.04 19.95 -17.21
CA THR A 161 9.52 20.64 -18.38
C THR A 161 10.38 20.32 -19.59
N GLY A 162 9.79 19.67 -20.59
CA GLY A 162 10.36 19.44 -21.91
C GLY A 162 10.12 20.60 -22.88
N ASP A 163 10.43 20.34 -24.15
CA ASP A 163 10.30 21.32 -25.23
C ASP A 163 8.86 21.57 -25.67
N GLY A 164 8.70 22.58 -26.53
CA GLY A 164 7.43 23.00 -27.12
C GLY A 164 6.75 21.89 -27.92
N VAL A 165 5.41 21.90 -27.93
CA VAL A 165 4.61 20.98 -28.75
C VAL A 165 4.68 21.32 -30.24
N ILE A 166 4.49 20.31 -31.11
CA ILE A 166 4.40 20.51 -32.56
C ILE A 166 3.07 21.21 -32.88
N GLU A 167 3.14 22.47 -33.30
CA GLU A 167 1.96 23.28 -33.63
C GLU A 167 1.56 23.19 -35.11
N THR A 168 2.49 22.88 -36.01
CA THR A 168 2.23 22.87 -37.46
C THR A 168 2.96 21.71 -38.14
N ILE A 169 2.21 20.97 -38.96
CA ILE A 169 2.75 19.95 -39.85
C ILE A 169 2.58 20.46 -41.28
N THR A 170 3.69 20.77 -41.95
CA THR A 170 3.67 21.21 -43.36
C THR A 170 3.99 20.02 -44.27
N GLY A 171 2.98 19.49 -44.95
CA GLY A 171 3.14 18.42 -45.95
C GLY A 171 3.35 18.99 -47.36
N LYS A 172 4.49 18.68 -47.99
CA LYS A 172 4.64 18.82 -49.45
C LYS A 172 4.21 17.51 -50.11
N PHE A 173 2.94 17.41 -50.46
CA PHE A 173 2.45 16.28 -51.25
C PHE A 173 2.73 16.54 -52.72
N SER A 174 3.61 15.74 -53.33
CA SER A 174 3.74 15.70 -54.79
C SER A 174 2.68 14.75 -55.32
N VAL A 175 1.61 15.31 -55.87
CA VAL A 175 0.64 14.54 -56.64
C VAL A 175 1.28 14.23 -57.99
N ILE A 176 1.53 12.96 -58.26
CA ILE A 176 1.94 12.50 -59.58
C ILE A 176 0.67 12.43 -60.43
N ASP A 177 0.47 13.40 -61.31
CA ASP A 177 -0.64 13.36 -62.26
C ASP A 177 -0.45 12.16 -63.20
N PRO A 178 -1.46 11.28 -63.36
CA PRO A 178 -1.38 10.21 -64.34
C PRO A 178 -1.31 10.82 -65.75
N LYS A 179 -0.33 10.36 -66.54
CA LYS A 179 -0.19 10.77 -67.94
C LYS A 179 -1.46 10.43 -68.71
N LYS A 180 -2.04 11.44 -69.35
CA LYS A 180 -3.16 11.31 -70.30
C LYS A 180 -2.80 10.43 -71.48
#